data_AF-A0A4D4JYT9-F1
#
_entry.id   AF-A0A4D4JYT9-F1
#
_cell.length_a   1.000
_cell.length_b   1.000
_cell.length_c   1.000
_cell.angle_alpha   90.00
_cell.angle_beta   90.00
_cell.angle_gamma   90.00
#
_symmetry.space_group_name_H-M   'P 1'
#
loop_
_entity.id
_entity.type
_entity.pdbx_description
1 polymer ?
#
loop_
_entity_poly.entity_id
_entity_poly.type
_entity_poly.pdbx_seq_one_letter_code
_entity_poly.pdbx_strand_id
1 'polypeptide(L)'
;MRLSATGQLAKSAKGTSGVICALTDGKRTAERAADRLKSVIGQRAPRFDGAKVTVLTGDSPGVKVTVPDRPEDKRAGRLLTSNIDLQLALSDL
;
A
#
# COMPACT_ATOMS: atom_id res chain seq x y z
N MET A 1 -12.11 -2.40 7.44
CA MET A 1 -10.71 -2.75 7.76
C MET A 1 -10.56 -2.95 9.27
N ARG A 2 -9.74 -3.91 9.73
CA ARG A 2 -9.53 -4.11 11.19
C ARG A 2 -8.36 -3.31 11.74
N LEU A 3 -7.25 -3.31 11.00
CA LEU A 3 -6.00 -2.67 11.37
C LEU A 3 -5.21 -2.37 10.10
N SER A 4 -4.54 -1.23 10.05
CA SER A 4 -3.55 -0.94 9.02
C SER A 4 -2.26 -0.40 9.62
N ALA A 5 -1.13 -0.82 9.09
CA ALA A 5 0.18 -0.31 9.43
C ALA A 5 0.87 0.23 8.17
N THR A 6 1.52 1.39 8.29
CA THR A 6 2.34 1.98 7.24
C THR A 6 3.78 2.01 7.71
N GLY A 7 4.70 1.57 6.85
CA GLY A 7 6.11 1.48 7.17
C GLY A 7 6.99 1.77 5.96
N GLN A 8 8.27 1.50 6.14
CA GLN A 8 9.32 1.66 5.13
C GLN A 8 10.12 0.35 5.04
N LEU A 9 10.49 -0.03 3.84
CA LEU A 9 11.36 -1.16 3.54
C LEU A 9 12.60 -0.66 2.81
N ALA A 10 13.78 -0.93 3.36
CA ALA A 10 15.06 -0.62 2.72
C ALA A 10 15.79 -1.92 2.37
N LYS A 11 16.02 -2.15 1.07
CA LYS A 11 16.89 -3.24 0.59
C LYS A 11 18.34 -2.80 0.44
N SER A 12 18.55 -1.50 0.26
CA SER A 12 19.85 -0.84 0.26
C SER A 12 19.67 0.65 0.56
N ALA A 13 20.77 1.39 0.76
CA ALA A 13 20.72 2.83 0.95
C ALA A 13 20.04 3.58 -0.23
N LYS A 14 20.06 3.01 -1.44
CA LYS A 14 19.44 3.59 -2.64
C LYS A 14 18.07 2.97 -2.98
N GLY A 15 17.80 1.74 -2.54
CA GLY A 15 16.56 1.03 -2.79
C GLY A 15 15.63 1.00 -1.58
N THR A 16 14.77 2.00 -1.47
CA THR A 16 13.75 2.11 -0.42
C THR A 16 12.34 2.03 -1.01
N SER A 17 11.37 1.67 -0.19
CA SER A 17 9.97 1.58 -0.57
C SER A 17 9.06 1.86 0.61
N GLY A 18 7.96 2.57 0.38
CA GLY A 18 6.85 2.61 1.31
C GLY A 18 6.05 1.31 1.28
N VAL A 19 5.56 0.87 2.44
CA VAL A 19 4.72 -0.33 2.55
C VAL A 19 3.48 0.00 3.38
N ILE A 20 2.31 -0.44 2.92
CA ILE A 20 1.08 -0.45 3.71
C ILE A 20 0.59 -1.89 3.80
N CYS A 21 0.31 -2.36 5.01
CA CYS A 21 -0.34 -3.62 5.27
C CYS A 21 -1.68 -3.35 5.96
N ALA A 22 -2.77 -3.95 5.48
CA ALA A 22 -4.08 -3.85 6.11
C ALA A 22 -4.69 -5.24 6.30
N LEU A 23 -5.09 -5.53 7.54
CA LEU A 23 -5.82 -6.74 7.90
C LEU A 23 -7.33 -6.53 7.70
N THR A 24 -7.98 -7.57 7.22
CA THR A 24 -9.40 -7.57 6.84
C THR A 24 -10.15 -8.65 7.60
N ASP A 25 -11.48 -8.53 7.62
CA ASP A 25 -12.36 -9.52 8.27
C ASP A 25 -12.45 -10.85 7.52
N GLY A 26 -11.91 -10.91 6.30
CA GLY A 26 -11.99 -12.12 5.48
C GLY A 26 -11.38 -11.95 4.09
N LYS A 27 -11.13 -13.10 3.44
CA LYS A 27 -10.52 -13.18 2.11
C LYS A 27 -11.22 -12.30 1.07
N ARG A 28 -12.55 -12.29 1.03
CA ARG A 28 -13.33 -11.48 0.07
C ARG A 28 -13.11 -9.97 0.27
N THR A 29 -12.92 -9.52 1.51
CA THR A 29 -12.62 -8.11 1.80
C THR A 29 -11.18 -7.79 1.42
N ALA A 30 -10.23 -8.70 1.64
CA ALA A 30 -8.85 -8.55 1.16
C ALA A 30 -8.77 -8.42 -0.37
N GLU A 31 -9.53 -9.22 -1.12
CA GLU A 31 -9.60 -9.15 -2.58
C GLU A 31 -10.16 -7.81 -3.06
N ARG A 32 -11.30 -7.36 -2.48
CA ARG A 32 -11.88 -6.04 -2.78
C ARG A 32 -10.91 -4.91 -2.47
N ALA A 33 -10.18 -4.99 -1.36
CA ALA A 33 -9.16 -4.02 -1.00
C ALA A 33 -8.01 -3.99 -2.00
N ALA A 34 -7.56 -5.15 -2.47
CA ALA A 34 -6.53 -5.24 -3.49
C ALA A 34 -6.98 -4.60 -4.81
N ASP A 35 -8.22 -4.83 -5.25
CA ASP A 35 -8.73 -4.25 -6.49
C ASP A 35 -8.95 -2.74 -6.38
N ARG A 36 -9.44 -2.26 -5.23
CA ARG A 36 -9.54 -0.83 -4.94
C ARG A 36 -8.18 -0.15 -4.97
N LEU A 37 -7.16 -0.74 -4.34
CA LEU A 37 -5.79 -0.23 -4.35
C LEU A 37 -5.23 -0.18 -5.78
N LYS A 38 -5.37 -1.25 -6.58
CA LYS A 38 -4.93 -1.28 -7.98
C LYS A 38 -5.59 -0.18 -8.81
N SER A 39 -6.90 0.03 -8.61
CA SER A 39 -7.64 1.09 -9.30
C SER A 39 -7.09 2.48 -8.96
N VAL A 40 -6.89 2.78 -7.67
CA VAL A 40 -6.33 4.06 -7.22
C VAL A 40 -4.90 4.26 -7.73
N ILE A 41 -4.07 3.21 -7.71
CA ILE A 41 -2.71 3.26 -8.28
C ILE A 41 -2.76 3.66 -9.76
N GLY A 42 -3.64 3.05 -10.55
CA GLY A 42 -3.81 3.40 -11.96
C GLY A 42 -4.32 4.84 -12.18
N GLN A 43 -5.28 5.29 -11.37
CA GLN A 43 -5.85 6.65 -11.46
C GLN A 43 -4.87 7.75 -11.04
N ARG A 44 -3.88 7.41 -10.20
CA ARG A 44 -2.91 8.37 -9.64
C ARG A 44 -1.55 8.30 -10.35
N ALA A 45 -1.45 7.65 -11.51
CA ALA A 45 -0.23 7.67 -12.31
C ALA A 45 0.25 9.12 -12.56
N PRO A 46 1.57 9.39 -12.50
CA PRO A 46 2.65 8.44 -12.29
C PRO A 46 2.99 8.20 -10.80
N ARG A 47 2.25 8.76 -9.85
CA ARG A 47 2.64 8.84 -8.42
C ARG A 47 2.98 7.51 -7.77
N PHE A 48 2.33 6.43 -8.18
CA PHE A 48 2.47 5.11 -7.60
C PHE A 48 2.98 4.05 -8.60
N ASP A 49 3.57 4.44 -9.74
CA ASP A 49 4.00 3.40 -10.70
C ASP A 49 5.09 2.51 -10.11
N GLY A 50 5.04 1.24 -10.49
CA GLY A 50 5.87 0.19 -9.90
C GLY A 50 5.33 -0.34 -8.57
N ALA A 51 4.22 0.20 -8.06
CA ALA A 51 3.56 -0.35 -6.88
C ALA A 51 3.10 -1.79 -7.11
N LYS A 52 3.30 -2.64 -6.09
CA LYS A 52 2.89 -4.05 -6.09
C LYS A 52 1.85 -4.27 -5.01
N VAL A 53 0.69 -4.76 -5.41
CA VAL A 53 -0.41 -5.14 -4.50
C VAL A 53 -0.44 -6.66 -4.36
N THR A 54 -0.47 -7.16 -3.14
CA THR A 54 -0.48 -8.59 -2.82
C THR A 54 -1.58 -8.88 -1.80
N VAL A 55 -2.46 -9.82 -2.11
CA VAL A 55 -3.42 -10.36 -1.14
C VAL A 55 -2.65 -11.29 -0.19
N LEU A 56 -2.83 -11.06 1.11
CA LEU A 56 -2.29 -11.90 2.17
C LEU A 56 -3.35 -12.94 2.54
N THR A 57 -2.94 -14.21 2.58
CA THR A 57 -3.77 -15.36 2.94
C THR A 57 -3.36 -15.93 4.29
N GLY A 58 -4.24 -16.69 4.94
CA GLY A 58 -4.01 -17.31 6.25
C GLY A 58 -5.07 -16.87 7.27
N ASP A 59 -4.78 -17.10 8.55
CA ASP A 59 -5.72 -16.85 9.65
C ASP A 59 -6.11 -15.37 9.81
N SER A 60 -5.27 -14.47 9.30
CA SER A 60 -5.53 -13.03 9.25
C SER A 60 -5.37 -12.54 7.80
N PRO A 61 -6.41 -12.67 6.96
CA PRO A 61 -6.34 -12.24 5.57
C PRO A 61 -6.23 -10.73 5.46
N GLY A 62 -5.56 -10.24 4.43
CA GLY A 62 -5.31 -8.82 4.27
C GLY A 62 -4.74 -8.44 2.92
N VAL A 63 -4.24 -7.22 2.81
CA VAL A 63 -3.56 -6.73 1.62
C VAL A 63 -2.27 -6.02 2.00
N LYS A 64 -1.23 -6.22 1.20
CA LYS A 64 0.03 -5.48 1.26
C LYS A 64 0.21 -4.72 -0.03
N VAL A 65 0.53 -3.44 0.06
CA VAL A 65 1.03 -2.65 -1.07
C VAL A 65 2.46 -2.20 -0.76
N THR A 66 3.34 -2.38 -1.75
CA THR A 66 4.71 -1.87 -1.72
C THR A 66 4.89 -0.88 -2.85
N VAL A 67 5.30 0.34 -2.55
CA VAL A 67 5.51 1.42 -3.53
C VAL A 67 6.99 1.79 -3.55
N PRO A 68 7.71 1.61 -4.67
CA PRO A 68 9.11 2.00 -4.75
C PRO A 68 9.25 3.52 -4.61
N ASP A 69 10.24 3.97 -3.84
CA ASP A 69 10.60 5.38 -3.80
C ASP A 69 11.35 5.77 -5.07
N ARG A 70 11.14 7.01 -5.52
CA ARG A 70 11.84 7.61 -6.64
C ARG A 70 12.80 8.68 -6.11
N PRO A 71 13.83 9.04 -6.87
CA PRO A 71 14.78 10.07 -6.45
C PRO A 71 14.11 11.37 -5.99
N GLU A 72 13.05 11.78 -6.67
CA GLU A 72 12.31 13.01 -6.43
C GLU A 72 11.39 12.99 -5.20
N ASP A 73 11.01 11.81 -4.70
CA ASP A 73 10.03 11.65 -3.63
C ASP A 73 10.49 10.70 -2.51
N LYS A 74 11.81 10.46 -2.43
CA LYS A 74 12.45 9.64 -1.40
C LYS A 74 12.42 10.29 -0.02
N ARG A 75 11.24 10.22 0.61
CA ARG A 75 10.99 10.74 1.95
C ARG A 75 10.38 9.64 2.81
N ALA A 76 11.05 9.34 3.93
CA ALA A 76 10.52 8.42 4.92
C ALA A 76 9.13 8.89 5.37
N GLY A 77 8.17 7.96 5.38
CA GLY A 77 6.80 8.27 5.80
C GLY A 77 5.96 9.03 4.76
N ARG A 78 6.37 9.15 3.49
CA ARG A 78 5.57 9.82 2.44
C ARG A 78 4.17 9.23 2.28
N LEU A 79 4.04 7.90 2.35
CA LEU A 79 2.74 7.21 2.25
C LEU A 79 1.82 7.52 3.45
N LEU A 80 2.38 8.00 4.56
CA LEU A 80 1.64 8.42 5.76
C LEU A 80 1.32 9.91 5.77
N THR A 81 2.09 10.75 5.07
CA THR A 81 2.06 12.21 5.28
C THR A 81 1.68 13.02 4.05
N SER A 82 2.08 12.60 2.85
CA SER A 82 1.88 13.37 1.61
C SER A 82 1.18 12.60 0.50
N ASN A 83 1.20 11.26 0.56
CA ASN A 83 0.67 10.37 -0.47
C ASN A 83 -0.36 9.42 0.15
N ILE A 84 -1.34 10.00 0.86
CA ILE A 84 -2.32 9.28 1.69
C ILE A 84 -3.44 8.60 0.89
N ASP A 85 -3.50 8.78 -0.44
CA ASP A 85 -4.54 8.22 -1.30
C ASP A 85 -4.76 6.71 -1.08
N LEU A 86 -3.68 5.95 -0.88
CA LEU A 86 -3.76 4.50 -0.63
C LEU A 86 -4.29 4.16 0.77
N GLN A 87 -4.06 5.02 1.76
CA GLN A 87 -4.61 4.86 3.10
C GLN A 87 -6.10 5.18 3.11
N LEU A 88 -6.50 6.29 2.48
CA LEU A 88 -7.90 6.67 2.32
C LEU A 88 -8.69 5.59 1.56
N ALA A 89 -8.11 5.04 0.49
CA ALA A 89 -8.72 3.96 -0.27
C ALA A 89 -9.01 2.69 0.56
N LEU A 90 -8.25 2.48 1.64
CA LEU A 90 -8.46 1.38 2.58
C LEU A 90 -9.46 1.74 3.70
N SER A 91 -9.54 3.01 4.10
CA SER A 91 -10.50 3.50 5.09
C SER A 91 -11.97 3.38 4.63
N ASP A 92 -12.20 3.39 3.32
CA ASP A 92 -13.53 3.26 2.71
C ASP A 92 -14.07 1.80 2.65
N LEU A 93 -13.37 0.84 3.27
CA LEU A 93 -13.64 -0.61 3.21
C LEU A 93 -13.70 -1.24 4.61
#